data_AF-A0A0G0BZS1-F1
#
_entry.id   AF-A0A0G0BZS1-F1
#
_cell.length_a   1.000
_cell.length_b   1.000
_cell.length_c   1.000
_cell.angle_alpha   90.00
_cell.angle_beta   90.00
_cell.angle_gamma   90.00
#
_symmetry.space_group_name_H-M   'P 1'
#
loop_
_entity.id
_entity.type
_entity.pdbx_description
1 polymer ?
#
loop_
_entity_poly.entity_id
_entity_poly.type
_entity_poly.pdbx_seq_one_letter_code
_entity_poly.pdbx_strand_id
1 'polypeptide(L)'
;MELTRYSKNLYGINAHIKDITQNPIVDHETGEIISDRYDELSELEATKDEIVRHVALSYKDLNGEIDKWDKEYKRLGAELDRLKRLKERALRYVSENVDKENVKTLEYEFKWTKSESVYVDDINVDFEELKRINPDLVRIKEEVNKVKVKELYKQMNILPKGIEIKPKQSLTIR
;
A
#
# COMPACT_ATOMS: atom_id res chain seq x y z
N MET A 1 11.77 13.00 -13.55
CA MET A 1 10.96 12.67 -14.75
C MET A 1 9.51 13.00 -14.44
N GLU A 2 8.90 13.98 -15.13
CA GLU A 2 7.52 14.40 -14.88
C GLU A 2 6.53 13.53 -15.66
N LEU A 3 6.12 12.40 -15.09
CA LEU A 3 5.05 11.54 -15.62
C LEU A 3 3.76 12.34 -15.92
N THR A 4 3.52 13.40 -15.15
CA THR A 4 2.41 14.34 -15.32
C THR A 4 2.39 15.01 -16.69
N ARG A 5 3.57 15.33 -17.26
CA ARG A 5 3.68 15.95 -18.59
C ARG A 5 3.22 15.00 -19.69
N TYR A 6 3.65 13.73 -19.61
CA TYR A 6 3.26 12.68 -20.57
C TYR A 6 1.77 12.35 -20.48
N SER A 7 1.17 12.35 -19.28
CA SER A 7 -0.26 12.09 -19.10
C SER A 7 -1.16 13.12 -19.81
N LYS A 8 -0.80 14.40 -19.76
CA LYS A 8 -1.52 15.47 -20.46
C LYS A 8 -1.39 15.35 -21.98
N ASN A 9 -0.21 14.93 -22.46
CA ASN A 9 0.03 14.70 -23.88
C ASN A 9 -0.79 13.51 -24.41
N LEU A 10 -0.80 12.38 -23.69
CA LEU A 10 -1.59 11.20 -24.03
C LEU A 10 -3.09 11.48 -24.13
N TYR A 11 -3.65 12.33 -23.25
CA TYR A 11 -5.06 12.70 -23.33
C TYR A 11 -5.36 13.44 -24.65
N GLY A 12 -4.53 14.42 -25.02
CA GLY A 12 -4.67 15.16 -26.27
C GLY A 12 -4.54 14.27 -27.50
N ILE A 13 -3.53 13.40 -27.53
CA ILE A 13 -3.31 12.45 -28.63
C ILE A 13 -4.49 11.49 -28.77
N ASN A 14 -5.00 10.92 -27.66
CA ASN A 14 -6.16 10.01 -27.72
C ASN A 14 -7.44 10.73 -28.16
N ALA A 15 -7.64 11.98 -27.76
CA ALA A 15 -8.76 12.79 -28.24
C ALA A 15 -8.67 13.03 -29.75
N HIS A 16 -7.46 13.27 -30.27
CA HIS A 16 -7.26 13.52 -31.70
C HIS A 16 -7.42 12.25 -32.55
N ILE A 17 -6.84 11.12 -32.11
CA ILE A 17 -7.07 9.81 -32.71
C ILE A 17 -8.57 9.50 -32.77
N LYS A 18 -9.29 9.75 -31.67
CA LYS A 18 -10.74 9.53 -31.61
C LYS A 18 -11.50 10.40 -32.61
N ASP A 19 -11.13 11.67 -32.77
CA ASP A 19 -11.74 12.55 -33.77
C ASP A 19 -11.54 12.02 -35.19
N ILE A 20 -10.29 11.71 -35.56
CA ILE A 20 -9.96 11.18 -36.89
C ILE A 20 -10.75 9.89 -37.17
N THR A 21 -10.82 8.99 -36.20
CA THR A 21 -11.50 7.68 -36.33
C THR A 21 -13.03 7.81 -36.43
N GLN A 22 -13.63 8.78 -35.73
CA GLN A 22 -15.08 8.97 -35.69
C GLN A 22 -15.61 9.88 -36.80
N ASN A 23 -14.76 10.76 -37.35
CA ASN A 23 -15.11 11.71 -38.39
C ASN A 23 -14.13 11.59 -39.58
N PRO A 24 -14.15 10.47 -40.33
CA PRO A 24 -13.37 10.35 -41.56
C PRO A 24 -13.89 11.37 -42.58
N ILE A 25 -13.02 12.29 -43.03
CA ILE A 25 -13.38 13.25 -44.07
C ILE A 25 -13.26 12.53 -45.41
N VAL A 26 -14.38 12.48 -46.13
CA VAL A 26 -14.50 11.88 -47.46
C VAL A 26 -14.41 13.01 -48.48
N ASP A 27 -13.60 12.83 -49.52
CA ASP A 27 -13.53 13.74 -50.66
C ASP A 27 -14.93 13.85 -51.31
N HIS A 28 -15.42 15.08 -51.44
CA HIS A 28 -16.77 15.35 -51.90
C HIS A 28 -16.97 15.12 -53.42
N GLU A 29 -15.89 15.02 -54.20
CA GLU A 29 -15.94 14.75 -55.64
C GLU A 29 -15.69 13.27 -55.98
N THR A 30 -14.79 12.59 -55.28
CA THR A 30 -14.40 11.20 -55.60
C THR A 30 -15.02 10.16 -54.67
N GLY A 31 -15.50 10.57 -53.49
CA GLY A 31 -15.97 9.63 -52.46
C GLY A 31 -14.83 8.85 -51.79
N GLU A 32 -13.57 9.21 -52.05
CA GLU A 32 -12.40 8.58 -51.46
C GLU A 32 -12.09 9.18 -50.08
N ILE A 33 -11.52 8.38 -49.18
CA ILE A 33 -11.06 8.88 -47.88
C ILE A 33 -9.76 9.66 -48.09
N ILE A 34 -9.65 10.86 -47.54
CA ILE A 34 -8.45 11.70 -47.67
C ILE A 34 -7.22 10.96 -47.09
N SER A 35 -6.21 10.68 -47.93
CA SER A 35 -4.99 9.94 -47.56
C SER A 35 -4.21 10.60 -46.42
N ASP A 36 -4.18 11.94 -46.39
CA ASP A 36 -3.37 12.71 -45.45
C ASP A 36 -3.80 12.53 -43.98
N ARG A 37 -5.08 12.22 -43.73
CA ARG A 37 -5.56 11.92 -42.37
C ARG A 37 -5.19 10.51 -41.89
N TYR A 38 -4.91 9.57 -42.81
CA TYR A 38 -4.38 8.26 -42.45
C TYR A 38 -2.91 8.33 -42.04
N ASP A 39 -2.11 9.15 -42.73
CA ASP A 39 -0.72 9.39 -42.35
C ASP A 39 -0.64 10.10 -40.99
N GLU A 40 -1.49 11.11 -40.76
CA GLU A 40 -1.64 11.77 -39.46
C GLU A 40 -2.02 10.79 -38.34
N LEU A 41 -2.97 9.87 -38.60
CA LEU A 41 -3.37 8.84 -37.64
C LEU A 41 -2.18 7.93 -37.28
N SER A 42 -1.42 7.49 -38.28
CA SER A 42 -0.24 6.65 -38.11
C SER A 42 0.83 7.34 -37.26
N GLU A 43 1.09 8.63 -37.50
CA GLU A 43 2.03 9.42 -36.70
C GLU A 43 1.58 9.60 -35.25
N LEU A 44 0.28 9.84 -35.03
CA LEU A 44 -0.30 9.98 -33.70
C LEU A 44 -0.24 8.66 -32.91
N GLU A 45 -0.51 7.52 -33.57
CA GLU A 45 -0.40 6.19 -32.99
C GLU A 45 1.05 5.84 -32.63
N ALA A 46 2.01 6.11 -33.53
CA ALA A 46 3.43 5.93 -33.25
C ALA A 46 3.91 6.79 -32.07
N THR A 47 3.49 8.06 -32.01
CA THR A 47 3.81 8.97 -30.91
C THR A 47 3.21 8.49 -29.59
N LYS A 48 1.96 8.01 -29.61
CA LYS A 48 1.31 7.41 -28.44
C LYS A 48 2.09 6.21 -27.93
N ASP A 49 2.50 5.30 -28.82
CA ASP A 49 3.25 4.10 -28.48
C ASP A 49 4.62 4.44 -27.89
N GLU A 50 5.30 5.45 -28.42
CA GLU A 50 6.57 5.93 -27.86
C GLU A 50 6.39 6.45 -26.42
N ILE A 51 5.36 7.27 -26.18
CA ILE A 51 5.07 7.80 -24.83
C ILE A 51 4.73 6.67 -23.87
N VAL A 52 3.87 5.72 -24.28
CA VAL A 52 3.50 4.56 -23.46
C VAL A 52 4.73 3.72 -23.14
N ARG A 53 5.59 3.46 -24.13
CA ARG A 53 6.85 2.74 -23.94
C ARG A 53 7.76 3.44 -22.94
N HIS A 54 7.93 4.75 -23.06
CA HIS A 54 8.76 5.53 -22.15
C HIS A 54 8.25 5.45 -20.70
N VAL A 55 6.94 5.60 -20.51
CA VAL A 55 6.31 5.50 -19.19
C VAL A 55 6.43 4.09 -18.62
N ALA A 56 6.24 3.05 -19.44
CA ALA A 56 6.38 1.66 -19.01
C ALA A 56 7.82 1.32 -18.59
N LEU A 57 8.83 1.79 -19.35
CA LEU A 57 10.24 1.64 -18.98
C LEU A 57 10.56 2.38 -17.68
N SER A 58 10.07 3.62 -17.53
CA SER A 58 10.24 4.40 -16.30
C SER A 58 9.61 3.68 -15.10
N TYR A 59 8.43 3.09 -15.27
CA TYR A 59 7.77 2.30 -14.24
C TYR A 59 8.61 1.07 -13.85
N LYS A 60 9.16 0.36 -14.83
CA LYS A 60 10.04 -0.79 -14.60
C LYS A 60 11.30 -0.40 -13.80
N ASP A 61 11.92 0.71 -14.16
CA ASP A 61 13.09 1.22 -13.44
C ASP A 61 12.74 1.58 -11.99
N LEU A 62 11.62 2.28 -11.78
CA LEU A 62 11.11 2.61 -10.44
C LEU A 62 10.81 1.37 -9.60
N ASN A 63 10.20 0.33 -10.19
CA ASN A 63 9.98 -0.94 -9.49
C ASN A 63 11.30 -1.58 -9.06
N GLY A 64 12.31 -1.59 -9.95
CA GLY A 64 13.63 -2.10 -9.62
C GLY A 64 14.29 -1.33 -8.47
N GLU A 65 14.12 0.01 -8.42
CA GLU A 65 14.60 0.84 -7.31
C GLU A 65 13.83 0.56 -6.01
N ILE A 66 12.50 0.43 -6.07
CA ILE A 66 11.67 0.06 -4.91
C ILE A 66 12.13 -1.28 -4.32
N ASP A 67 12.35 -2.29 -5.16
CA ASP A 67 12.81 -3.61 -4.72
C ASP A 67 14.17 -3.56 -4.01
N LYS A 68 15.08 -2.68 -4.45
CA LYS A 68 16.36 -2.44 -3.77
C LYS A 68 16.14 -1.81 -2.39
N TRP A 69 15.31 -0.78 -2.31
CA TRP A 69 14.99 -0.10 -1.06
C TRP A 69 14.27 -1.01 -0.07
N ASP A 70 13.35 -1.86 -0.52
CA ASP A 70 12.65 -2.82 0.32
C ASP A 70 13.61 -3.86 0.93
N LYS A 71 14.59 -4.33 0.16
CA LYS A 71 15.65 -5.21 0.67
C LYS A 71 16.50 -4.51 1.73
N GLU A 72 16.87 -3.26 1.48
CA GLU A 72 17.68 -2.47 2.40
C GLU A 72 16.90 -2.17 3.70
N TYR A 73 15.63 -1.80 3.60
CA TYR A 73 14.78 -1.57 4.76
C TYR A 73 14.65 -2.82 5.64
N LYS A 74 14.45 -3.99 5.02
CA LYS A 74 14.44 -5.27 5.75
C LYS A 74 15.78 -5.55 6.43
N ARG A 75 16.91 -5.28 5.77
CA ARG A 75 18.25 -5.45 6.34
C ARG A 75 18.46 -4.55 7.55
N LEU A 76 18.11 -3.28 7.44
CA LEU A 76 18.21 -2.31 8.53
C LEU A 76 17.28 -2.65 9.70
N GLY A 77 16.05 -3.11 9.40
CA GLY A 77 15.12 -3.60 10.42
C GLY A 77 15.69 -4.79 11.19
N ALA A 78 16.27 -5.78 10.49
CA ALA A 78 16.91 -6.92 11.11
C ALA A 78 18.11 -6.52 11.99
N GLU A 79 18.92 -5.56 11.55
CA GLU A 79 20.04 -5.05 12.34
C GLU A 79 19.57 -4.29 13.59
N LEU A 80 18.53 -3.47 13.47
CA LEU A 80 17.91 -2.81 14.61
C LEU A 80 17.41 -3.82 15.65
N ASP A 81 16.75 -4.89 15.20
CA ASP A 81 16.27 -5.94 16.09
C ASP A 81 17.42 -6.73 16.73
N ARG A 82 18.52 -6.96 16.02
CA ARG A 82 19.76 -7.52 16.58
C ARG A 82 20.30 -6.63 17.71
N LEU A 83 20.39 -5.32 17.49
CA LEU A 83 20.85 -4.36 18.50
C LEU A 83 19.92 -4.30 19.72
N LYS A 84 18.60 -4.35 19.52
CA LYS A 84 17.62 -4.43 20.62
C LYS A 84 17.86 -5.69 21.47
N ARG A 85 18.06 -6.85 20.84
CA ARG A 85 18.35 -8.11 21.55
C ARG A 85 19.67 -8.03 22.33
N LEU A 86 20.71 -7.44 21.74
CA LEU A 86 21.99 -7.24 22.44
C LEU A 86 21.85 -6.30 23.64
N LYS A 87 21.12 -5.19 23.47
CA LYS A 87 20.80 -4.26 24.57
C LYS A 87 20.06 -4.98 25.70
N GLU A 88 19.02 -5.75 25.36
CA GLU A 88 18.24 -6.50 26.35
C GLU A 88 19.11 -7.53 27.07
N ARG A 89 19.98 -8.25 26.35
CA ARG A 89 20.93 -9.20 26.94
C ARG A 89 21.91 -8.52 27.89
N ALA A 90 22.45 -7.35 27.52
CA ALA A 90 23.35 -6.58 28.37
C ALA A 90 22.62 -6.08 29.64
N LEU A 91 21.41 -5.55 29.48
CA LEU A 91 20.58 -5.12 30.61
C LEU A 91 20.29 -6.28 31.57
N ARG A 92 19.88 -7.43 31.02
CA ARG A 92 19.61 -8.65 31.79
C ARG A 92 20.83 -9.09 32.58
N TYR A 93 21.99 -9.18 31.91
CA TYR A 93 23.25 -9.54 32.55
C TYR A 93 23.58 -8.62 33.72
N VAL A 94 23.53 -7.30 33.53
CA VAL A 94 23.78 -6.34 34.62
C VAL A 94 22.76 -6.51 35.74
N SER A 95 21.47 -6.63 35.41
CA SER A 95 20.40 -6.75 36.41
C SER A 95 20.46 -8.03 37.25
N GLU A 96 21.03 -9.11 36.72
CA GLU A 96 21.18 -10.39 37.41
C GLU A 96 22.45 -10.44 38.29
N ASN A 97 23.42 -9.56 38.05
CA ASN A 97 24.75 -9.61 38.68
C ASN A 97 25.07 -8.40 39.57
N VAL A 98 24.15 -7.44 39.72
CA VAL A 98 24.34 -6.23 40.55
C VAL A 98 23.21 -6.11 41.56
N ASP A 99 23.53 -5.58 42.74
CA ASP A 99 22.54 -5.30 43.78
C ASP A 99 21.45 -4.33 43.28
N LYS A 100 20.23 -4.49 43.81
CA LYS A 100 19.06 -3.69 43.41
C LYS A 100 19.04 -2.29 44.02
N GLU A 101 20.18 -1.61 43.95
CA GLU A 101 20.37 -0.25 44.42
C GLU A 101 20.60 0.71 43.26
N ASN A 102 20.17 1.96 43.43
CA ASN A 102 20.41 3.00 42.44
C ASN A 102 21.88 3.42 42.51
N VAL A 103 22.57 3.42 41.37
CA VAL A 103 23.99 3.80 41.28
C VAL A 103 24.11 4.95 40.28
N LYS A 104 24.94 5.94 40.58
CA LYS A 104 25.25 7.03 39.65
C LYS A 104 26.74 7.35 39.72
N THR A 105 27.43 7.19 38.58
CA THR A 105 28.84 7.52 38.41
C THR A 105 29.01 8.53 37.27
N LEU A 106 30.25 8.89 36.93
CA LEU A 106 30.56 9.69 35.74
C LEU A 106 30.33 8.91 34.44
N GLU A 107 30.34 7.57 34.49
CA GLU A 107 30.31 6.71 33.30
C GLU A 107 28.95 6.04 33.07
N TYR A 108 28.19 5.74 34.13
CA TYR A 108 26.91 5.06 34.04
C TYR A 108 25.96 5.37 35.20
N GLU A 109 24.69 5.07 35.00
CA GLU A 109 23.64 5.21 36.01
C GLU A 109 22.70 3.99 35.97
N PHE A 110 22.41 3.43 37.15
CA PHE A 110 21.36 2.43 37.35
C PHE A 110 20.21 3.06 38.12
N LYS A 111 19.00 2.91 37.58
CA LYS A 111 17.76 3.28 38.25
C LYS A 111 16.81 2.10 38.25
N TRP A 112 16.53 1.57 39.42
CA TRP A 112 15.52 0.55 39.63
C TRP A 112 14.17 1.23 39.77
N THR A 113 13.21 0.79 38.96
CA THR A 113 11.81 1.21 39.06
C THR A 113 10.97 -0.03 39.30
N LYS A 114 9.93 0.13 40.11
CA LYS A 114 8.90 -0.90 40.25
C LYS A 114 7.97 -0.74 39.06
N SER A 115 7.88 -1.75 38.22
CA SER A 115 6.84 -1.86 37.20
C SER A 115 6.03 -3.11 37.48
N GLU A 116 4.71 -2.98 37.37
CA GLU A 116 3.78 -4.11 37.44
C GLU A 116 3.14 -4.26 36.06
N SER A 117 3.07 -5.50 35.59
CA SER A 117 2.37 -5.86 34.35
C SER A 117 1.23 -6.80 34.70
N VAL A 118 0.04 -6.52 34.20
CA VAL A 118 -1.09 -7.46 34.29
C VAL A 118 -0.91 -8.50 33.20
N TYR A 119 -0.75 -9.76 33.59
CA TYR A 119 -0.77 -10.89 32.66
C TYR A 119 -2.19 -11.47 32.61
N VAL A 120 -2.71 -11.64 31.41
CA VAL A 120 -4.01 -12.26 31.15
C VAL A 120 -3.76 -13.59 30.48
N ASP A 121 -4.21 -14.68 31.11
CA ASP A 121 -4.16 -16.02 30.52
C ASP A 121 -5.42 -16.24 29.68
N ASP A 122 -5.29 -16.12 28.36
CA ASP A 122 -6.40 -16.16 27.39
C ASP A 122 -7.25 -17.45 27.47
N ILE A 123 -6.72 -18.54 28.05
CA ILE A 123 -7.44 -19.82 28.15
C ILE A 123 -8.50 -19.79 29.26
N ASN A 124 -8.35 -18.94 30.27
CA ASN A 124 -9.13 -18.99 31.51
C ASN A 124 -9.85 -17.67 31.85
N VAL A 125 -9.99 -16.75 30.89
CA VAL A 125 -10.66 -15.46 31.14
C VAL A 125 -12.19 -15.63 31.15
N ASP A 126 -12.82 -15.45 32.32
CA ASP A 126 -14.27 -15.30 32.42
C ASP A 126 -14.66 -13.83 32.13
N PHE A 127 -14.99 -13.56 30.86
CA PHE A 127 -15.43 -12.23 30.44
C PHE A 127 -16.75 -11.79 31.07
N GLU A 128 -17.62 -12.71 31.51
CA GLU A 128 -18.87 -12.35 32.17
C GLU A 128 -18.64 -11.95 33.63
N GLU A 129 -17.70 -12.60 34.32
CA GLU A 129 -17.21 -12.12 35.62
C GLU A 129 -16.57 -10.73 35.52
N LEU A 130 -15.68 -10.50 34.54
CA LEU A 130 -15.06 -9.19 34.35
C LEU A 130 -16.10 -8.08 34.13
N LYS A 131 -17.11 -8.33 33.29
CA LYS A 131 -18.23 -7.39 33.07
C LYS A 131 -19.05 -7.11 34.33
N ARG A 132 -19.27 -8.13 35.17
CA ARG A 132 -19.99 -7.96 36.46
C ARG A 132 -19.21 -7.11 37.44
N ILE A 133 -17.89 -7.26 37.50
CA ILE A 133 -17.01 -6.47 38.39
C ILE A 133 -16.93 -5.03 37.90
N ASN A 134 -16.56 -4.84 36.63
CA ASN A 134 -16.50 -3.54 35.99
C ASN A 134 -16.58 -3.70 34.46
N PRO A 135 -17.63 -3.19 33.80
CA PRO A 135 -17.78 -3.23 32.34
C PRO A 135 -16.58 -2.67 31.56
N ASP A 136 -15.84 -1.71 32.11
CA ASP A 136 -14.69 -1.08 31.45
C ASP A 136 -13.46 -2.02 31.34
N LEU A 137 -13.48 -3.16 32.03
CA LEU A 137 -12.44 -4.19 31.92
C LEU A 137 -12.55 -4.99 30.60
N VAL A 138 -13.64 -4.86 29.86
CA VAL A 138 -13.89 -5.60 28.61
C VAL A 138 -14.14 -4.63 27.46
N ARG A 139 -13.39 -4.79 26.37
CA ARG A 139 -13.57 -4.00 25.14
C ARG A 139 -14.10 -4.88 24.02
N ILE A 140 -15.25 -4.52 23.46
CA ILE A 140 -15.81 -5.17 22.26
C ILE A 140 -15.40 -4.38 21.03
N LYS A 141 -14.84 -5.07 20.03
CA LYS A 141 -14.52 -4.49 18.72
C LYS A 141 -15.45 -5.08 17.67
N GLU A 142 -16.35 -4.26 17.15
CA GLU A 142 -17.19 -4.64 16.01
C GLU A 142 -16.40 -4.47 14.71
N GLU A 143 -16.35 -5.52 13.90
CA GLU A 143 -15.69 -5.50 12.59
C GLU A 143 -16.63 -6.00 11.49
N VAL A 144 -16.62 -5.32 10.35
CA VAL A 144 -17.42 -5.74 9.19
C VAL A 144 -16.82 -7.03 8.60
N ASN A 145 -17.60 -8.10 8.60
CA ASN A 145 -17.23 -9.32 7.91
C ASN A 145 -17.40 -9.17 6.39
N LYS A 146 -16.35 -8.67 5.73
CA LYS A 146 -16.33 -8.41 4.28
C LYS A 146 -16.59 -9.65 3.43
N VAL A 147 -16.23 -10.84 3.92
CA VAL A 147 -16.45 -12.11 3.21
C VAL A 147 -17.95 -12.39 3.12
N LYS A 148 -18.65 -12.33 4.26
CA LYS A 148 -20.10 -12.54 4.31
C LYS A 148 -20.89 -11.49 3.54
N VAL A 149 -20.44 -10.24 3.58
CA VAL A 149 -21.01 -9.17 2.74
C VAL A 149 -20.88 -9.49 1.25
N LYS A 150 -19.71 -10.00 0.81
CA LYS A 150 -19.48 -10.37 -0.59
C LYS A 150 -20.28 -11.61 -1.01
N GLU A 151 -20.44 -12.59 -0.12
CA GLU A 151 -21.32 -13.75 -0.33
C GLU A 151 -22.77 -13.31 -0.51
N LEU A 152 -23.28 -12.47 0.40
CA LEU A 152 -24.64 -11.92 0.33
C LEU A 152 -24.88 -11.18 -1.00
N TYR A 153 -23.94 -10.34 -1.42
CA TYR A 153 -24.04 -9.65 -2.69
C TYR A 153 -24.06 -10.62 -3.88
N LYS A 154 -23.20 -11.65 -3.90
CA LYS A 154 -23.17 -12.61 -5.00
C LYS A 154 -24.42 -13.48 -5.09
N GLN A 155 -25.01 -13.85 -3.95
CA GLN A 155 -26.14 -14.77 -3.89
C GLN A 155 -27.48 -14.06 -4.07
N MET A 156 -27.64 -12.90 -3.42
CA MET A 156 -28.92 -12.22 -3.31
C MET A 156 -28.93 -10.84 -3.99
N ASN A 157 -27.79 -10.37 -4.51
CA ASN A 157 -27.63 -9.02 -5.07
C ASN A 157 -28.02 -7.90 -4.08
N ILE A 158 -27.87 -8.16 -2.78
CA ILE A 158 -28.16 -7.21 -1.70
C ILE A 158 -26.85 -6.62 -1.18
N LEU A 159 -26.82 -5.29 -1.06
CA LEU A 159 -25.71 -4.53 -0.49
C LEU A 159 -26.21 -3.70 0.71
N PRO A 160 -25.70 -3.95 1.93
CA PRO A 160 -26.06 -3.14 3.10
C PRO A 160 -25.68 -1.67 2.94
N LYS A 161 -26.43 -0.79 3.63
CA LYS A 161 -26.19 0.66 3.63
C LYS A 161 -24.76 0.97 4.09
N GLY A 162 -24.08 1.85 3.36
CA GLY A 162 -22.70 2.26 3.64
C GLY A 162 -21.63 1.32 3.08
N ILE A 163 -22.00 0.28 2.35
CA ILE A 163 -21.08 -0.63 1.67
C ILE A 163 -21.16 -0.39 0.15
N GLU A 164 -20.01 -0.34 -0.50
CA GLU A 164 -19.88 -0.27 -1.95
C GLU A 164 -18.96 -1.40 -2.45
N ILE A 165 -19.26 -1.95 -3.62
CA ILE A 165 -18.34 -2.84 -4.34
C ILE A 165 -17.73 -2.03 -5.47
N LYS A 166 -16.44 -1.70 -5.31
CA LYS A 166 -15.65 -1.04 -6.35
C LYS A 166 -14.98 -2.10 -7.23
N PRO A 167 -15.43 -2.30 -8.49
CA PRO A 167 -14.70 -3.14 -9.42
C PRO A 167 -13.30 -2.54 -9.61
N LYS A 168 -12.29 -3.40 -9.54
CA LYS A 168 -10.89 -3.01 -9.77
C LYS A 168 -10.36 -3.81 -10.95
N GLN A 169 -9.78 -3.11 -11.91
CA GLN A 169 -8.94 -3.70 -12.94
C GLN A 169 -7.49 -3.43 -12.56
N SER A 170 -6.64 -4.45 -12.60
CA SER A 170 -5.21 -4.33 -12.32
C SER A 170 -4.41 -4.45 -13.61
N LEU A 171 -3.53 -3.48 -13.86
CA LEU A 171 -2.50 -3.55 -14.89
C LEU A 171 -1.23 -4.15 -14.28
N THR A 172 -0.55 -5.01 -15.02
CA THR A 172 0.78 -5.53 -14.64
C THR A 172 1.75 -5.21 -15.77
N ILE A 173 2.82 -4.49 -15.46
CA ILE A 173 3.92 -4.18 -16.39
C ILE A 173 5.13 -5.00 -15.92
N ARG A 174 5.72 -5.80 -16.82
CA ARG A 174 6.86 -6.70 -16.56
C ARG A 174 8.11 -6.21 -17.29
#